data_AF-A0A661VKU9-F1
#
_entry.id   AF-A0A661VKU9-F1
#
_cell.length_a   1.000
_cell.length_b   1.000
_cell.length_c   1.000
_cell.angle_alpha   90.00
_cell.angle_beta   90.00
_cell.angle_gamma   90.00
#
_symmetry.space_group_name_H-M   'P 1'
#
loop_
_entity.id
_entity.type
_entity.pdbx_description
1 polymer ?
#
loop_
_entity_poly.entity_id
_entity_poly.type
_entity_poly.pdbx_seq_one_letter_code
_entity_poly.pdbx_strand_id
1 'polypeptide(L)'
;MSTFLYFVSFLCQALALLIFLRALLSWFALPPNNPIVVFLNYVTEPILAPLRRVIPRIGMIDITPMVAIILLVIVGRVILFI
;
A
#
# COMPACT_ATOMS: atom_id res chain seq x y z
N MET A 1 21.41 -2.56 16.54
CA MET A 1 20.54 -3.63 15.99
C MET A 1 19.08 -3.16 15.85
N SER A 2 18.50 -2.52 16.87
CA SER A 2 17.09 -2.09 16.89
C SER A 2 16.73 -0.92 15.96
N THR A 3 17.60 0.09 15.79
CA THR A 3 17.30 1.29 14.96
C THR A 3 16.97 0.94 13.51
N PHE A 4 17.67 -0.05 12.94
CA PHE A 4 17.41 -0.52 11.58
C PHE A 4 16.02 -1.15 11.46
N LEU A 5 15.61 -1.99 12.41
CA LEU A 5 14.29 -2.62 12.43
C LEU A 5 13.17 -1.58 12.56
N TYR A 6 13.36 -0.55 13.40
CA TYR A 6 12.43 0.57 13.49
C TYR A 6 12.31 1.35 12.18
N PHE A 7 13.43 1.59 11.49
CA PHE A 7 13.41 2.24 10.19
C PHE A 7 12.65 1.40 9.14
N VAL A 8 12.87 0.09 9.08
CA VAL A 8 12.13 -0.80 8.17
C VAL A 8 10.63 -0.81 8.52
N SER A 9 10.27 -0.92 9.80
CA SER A 9 8.88 -0.88 10.24
C SER A 9 8.19 0.45 9.89
N PHE A 10 8.92 1.56 10.03
CA PHE A 10 8.44 2.89 9.60
C PHE A 10 8.15 2.92 8.10
N LEU A 11 9.04 2.37 7.26
CA LEU A 11 8.81 2.29 5.81
C LEU A 11 7.56 1.46 5.48
N CYS A 12 7.35 0.33 6.15
CA CYS A 12 6.14 -0.48 5.96
C CYS A 12 4.86 0.31 6.30
N GLN A 13 4.88 1.06 7.41
CA GLN A 13 3.75 1.90 7.83
C GLN A 13 3.51 3.06 6.86
N ALA A 14 4.57 3.70 6.37
CA ALA A 14 4.48 4.76 5.37
C ALA A 14 3.88 4.23 4.05
N LEU A 15 4.33 3.07 3.57
CA LEU A 15 3.77 2.44 2.37
C LEU A 15 2.30 2.06 2.55
N ALA A 16 1.92 1.53 3.71
CA ALA A 16 0.53 1.23 4.03
C ALA A 16 -0.34 2.50 3.99
N LEU A 17 0.15 3.61 4.52
CA LEU A 17 -0.53 4.92 4.46
C LEU A 17 -0.69 5.41 3.01
N LEU A 18 0.35 5.29 2.17
CA LEU A 18 0.26 5.68 0.76
C LEU A 18 -0.75 4.82 -0.01
N ILE A 19 -0.80 3.52 0.25
CA ILE A 19 -1.81 2.62 -0.34
C ILE A 19 -3.22 3.01 0.12
N PHE A 20 -3.37 3.34 1.40
CA PHE A 20 -4.64 3.85 1.94
C PHE A 20 -5.06 5.15 1.25
N LEU A 21 -4.14 6.12 1.11
CA LEU A 21 -4.41 7.36 0.39
C LEU A 21 -4.78 7.11 -1.07
N ARG A 22 -4.10 6.20 -1.77
CA ARG A 22 -4.46 5.81 -3.15
C ARG A 22 -5.88 5.25 -3.21
N ALA A 23 -6.24 4.34 -2.30
CA ALA A 23 -7.57 3.75 -2.24
C ALA A 23 -8.64 4.81 -1.90
N LEU A 24 -8.37 5.68 -0.93
CA LEU A 24 -9.25 6.77 -0.55
C LEU A 24 -9.47 7.73 -1.73
N LEU A 25 -8.40 8.18 -2.37
CA LEU A 25 -8.45 9.08 -3.52
C LEU A 25 -9.10 8.44 -4.75
N SER A 26 -9.15 7.13 -4.86
CA SER A 26 -9.86 6.45 -5.96
C SER A 26 -11.38 6.63 -5.92
N TRP A 27 -11.96 6.98 -4.77
CA TRP A 27 -13.38 7.36 -4.67
C TRP A 27 -13.64 8.80 -5.08
N PHE A 28 -12.60 9.63 -5.14
CA PHE A 28 -12.69 10.97 -5.68
C PHE A 28 -12.36 10.88 -7.17
N ALA A 29 -13.25 11.39 -8.03
CA ALA A 29 -13.07 11.37 -9.48
C ALA A 29 -11.98 12.37 -9.94
N LEU A 30 -10.74 12.16 -9.49
CA LEU A 30 -9.60 13.00 -9.79
C LEU A 30 -9.07 12.70 -11.20
N PRO A 31 -8.55 13.73 -11.91
CA PRO A 31 -7.88 13.54 -13.19
C PRO A 31 -6.70 12.55 -13.08
N PRO A 32 -6.52 11.60 -14.03
CA PRO A 32 -5.40 10.64 -14.00
C PRO A 32 -4.02 11.28 -14.04
N ASN A 33 -3.90 12.50 -14.57
CA ASN A 33 -2.67 13.28 -14.63
C ASN A 33 -2.42 14.13 -13.37
N ASN A 34 -3.28 14.03 -12.34
CA ASN A 34 -3.04 14.69 -11.08
C ASN A 34 -1.71 14.20 -10.47
N PRO A 35 -0.78 15.10 -10.10
CA PRO A 35 0.55 14.72 -9.66
C PRO A 35 0.54 13.82 -8.42
N ILE A 36 -0.44 13.98 -7.52
CA ILE A 36 -0.59 13.14 -6.33
C ILE A 36 -1.01 11.73 -6.73
N VAL A 37 -1.96 11.60 -7.66
CA VAL A 37 -2.41 10.29 -8.17
C VAL A 37 -1.28 9.56 -8.87
N VAL A 38 -0.53 10.26 -9.75
CA VAL A 38 0.63 9.70 -10.46
C VAL A 38 1.69 9.25 -9.46
N PHE A 39 2.03 10.07 -8.48
CA PHE A 39 3.00 9.73 -7.43
C PHE A 39 2.57 8.49 -6.64
N LEU A 40 1.33 8.47 -6.14
CA LEU A 40 0.81 7.34 -5.37
C LEU A 40 0.78 6.07 -6.21
N ASN A 41 0.35 6.14 -7.47
CA ASN A 41 0.40 5.01 -8.37
C ASN A 41 1.83 4.50 -8.51
N TYR A 42 2.79 5.37 -8.84
CA TYR A 42 4.18 4.98 -9.06
C TYR A 42 4.81 4.30 -7.83
N VAL A 43 4.60 4.84 -6.63
CA VAL A 43 5.19 4.30 -5.40
C VAL A 43 4.52 3.00 -4.95
N THR A 44 3.20 2.88 -5.13
CA THR A 44 2.43 1.73 -4.61
C THR A 44 2.27 0.59 -5.61
N GLU A 45 2.42 0.84 -6.92
CA GLU A 45 2.24 -0.17 -7.97
C GLU A 45 3.16 -1.40 -7.82
N PRO A 46 4.45 -1.27 -7.46
CA PRO A 46 5.32 -2.44 -7.26
C PRO A 46 4.81 -3.42 -6.21
N ILE A 47 4.00 -2.95 -5.25
CA ILE A 47 3.39 -3.78 -4.20
C ILE A 47 2.02 -4.30 -4.66
N LEU A 48 1.20 -3.43 -5.27
CA LEU A 48 -0.17 -3.78 -5.65
C LEU A 48 -0.25 -4.65 -6.91
N ALA A 49 0.63 -4.45 -7.89
CA ALA A 49 0.63 -5.21 -9.15
C ALA A 49 0.85 -6.73 -8.97
N PRO A 50 1.83 -7.21 -8.18
CA PRO A 50 1.97 -8.65 -7.94
C PRO A 50 0.79 -9.22 -7.15
N LEU A 51 0.26 -8.48 -6.18
CA LEU A 51 -0.91 -8.92 -5.41
C LEU A 51 -2.16 -9.05 -6.28
N ARG A 52 -2.37 -8.14 -7.24
CA ARG A 52 -3.46 -8.20 -8.24
C ARG A 52 -3.42 -9.43 -9.15
N ARG A 53 -2.28 -10.10 -9.26
CA ARG A 53 -2.17 -11.37 -10.03
C ARG A 53 -2.74 -12.55 -9.27
N VAL A 54 -2.79 -12.47 -7.94
CA VAL A 54 -3.25 -13.54 -7.05
C VAL A 54 -4.65 -13.26 -6.53
N ILE A 55 -4.95 -11.99 -6.27
CA ILE A 55 -6.22 -11.56 -5.69
C ILE A 55 -7.21 -11.28 -6.83
N PRO A 56 -8.31 -12.06 -6.95
CA PRO A 56 -9.33 -11.77 -7.94
C PRO A 56 -10.06 -10.47 -7.61
N ARG A 57 -10.43 -9.71 -8.62
CA ARG A 57 -11.29 -8.53 -8.46
C ARG A 57 -12.70 -8.99 -8.06
N ILE A 58 -13.24 -8.42 -6.99
CA ILE A 58 -14.62 -8.72 -6.54
C ILE A 58 -15.52 -7.66 -7.16
N GLY A 59 -16.16 -8.00 -8.28
CA GLY A 59 -16.96 -7.04 -9.06
C GLY A 59 -16.11 -5.89 -9.60
N MET A 60 -16.55 -4.65 -9.34
CA MET A 60 -15.83 -3.44 -9.74
C MET A 60 -14.87 -2.91 -8.66
N ILE A 61 -14.79 -3.57 -7.50
CA ILE A 61 -14.01 -3.09 -6.35
C ILE A 61 -12.67 -3.81 -6.32
N ASP A 62 -11.59 -3.04 -6.32
CA ASP A 62 -10.24 -3.55 -6.08
C ASP A 62 -10.01 -3.71 -4.58
N ILE A 63 -10.05 -4.95 -4.09
CA ILE A 63 -9.75 -5.28 -2.69
C ILE A 63 -8.24 -5.40 -2.41
N THR A 64 -7.41 -5.34 -3.46
CA THR A 64 -5.94 -5.46 -3.34
C THR A 64 -5.33 -4.45 -2.37
N PRO A 65 -5.72 -3.15 -2.35
CA PRO A 65 -5.19 -2.19 -1.39
C PRO A 65 -5.41 -2.62 0.06
N MET A 66 -6.57 -3.19 0.38
CA MET A 66 -6.89 -3.65 1.74
C MET A 66 -5.98 -4.79 2.17
N VAL A 67 -5.79 -5.79 1.29
CA VAL A 67 -4.89 -6.91 1.55
C VAL A 67 -3.43 -6.44 1.69
N ALA A 68 -3.00 -5.52 0.82
CA ALA A 68 -1.65 -4.98 0.87
C ALA A 68 -1.37 -4.22 2.18
N ILE A 69 -2.31 -3.41 2.66
CA ILE A 69 -2.20 -2.70 3.95
C ILE A 69 -2.06 -3.70 5.10
N ILE A 70 -2.91 -4.73 5.13
CA ILE A 70 -2.87 -5.76 6.19
C ILE A 70 -1.50 -6.45 6.20
N LEU A 71 -1.00 -6.86 5.02
CA LEU A 71 0.31 -7.51 4.91
C LEU A 71 1.45 -6.60 5.38
N LEU A 72 1.47 -5.34 4.96
CA LEU A 72 2.50 -4.37 5.35
C LEU A 72 2.50 -4.11 6.86
N VAL A 73 1.32 -3.96 7.47
CA VAL A 73 1.19 -3.75 8.92
C VAL A 73 1.64 -4.97 9.70
N ILE A 74 1.26 -6.17 9.26
CA ILE A 74 1.69 -7.42 9.91
C ILE A 74 3.21 -7.56 9.80
N VAL A 75 3.79 -7.41 8.62
CA VAL A 75 5.24 -7.48 8.40
C VAL A 75 5.96 -6.45 9.27
N GLY A 76 5.51 -5.19 9.25
CA GLY A 76 6.09 -4.12 10.05
C GLY A 76 6.02 -4.38 11.56
N ARG A 77 4.94 -5.02 12.05
CA ARG A 77 4.83 -5.42 13.46
C ARG A 77 5.72 -6.61 13.79
N VAL A 78 5.70 -7.67 12.99
CA VAL A 78 6.51 -8.88 13.21
C VAL A 78 7.99 -8.54 13.27
N ILE A 79 8.47 -7.64 12.41
CA ILE A 79 9.87 -7.16 12.41
C ILE A 79 10.27 -6.52 13.74
N LEU A 80 9.35 -5.88 14.46
CA LEU A 80 9.64 -5.26 15.76
C LEU A 80 9.63 -6.26 16.92
N PHE A 81 9.06 -7.45 16.73
CA PHE A 81 9.02 -8.51 17.75
C PHE A 81 10.21 -9.47 17.67
N ILE A 82 11.03 -9.38 16.61
CA ILE A 82 12.27 -10.15 16.42
C ILE A 82 13.44 -9.37 17.03
#